data_AF-A0AB35F1K3-F1
#
_entry.id   AF-A0AB35F1K3-F1
#
_cell.length_a   1.000
_cell.length_b   1.000
_cell.length_c   1.000
_cell.angle_alpha   90.00
_cell.angle_beta   90.00
_cell.angle_gamma   90.00
#
_symmetry.space_group_name_H-M   'P 1'
#
loop_
_entity.id
_entity.type
_entity.pdbx_description
1 polymer ?
#
loop_
_entity_poly.entity_id
_entity_poly.type
_entity_poly.pdbx_seq_one_letter_code
_entity_poly.pdbx_strand_id
1 'polypeptide(L)'
;MSNIDKRALREAAERAGQNDWEYVYTSDLSAPGRGYITVGGAEAIYCLNKAAGGVKQSENVLRYIAAASPETMLALLDELEAKDRQILKMEKLAEAESVGADKAATFGVEWMKRYHAAEKRIAELERKEQHSERQSVIDALAGSGEEWSDIEEYMQKWDAERASAAGKGE
;
A
#
# COMPACT_ATOMS: atom_id res chain seq x y z
N MET A 1 -10.55 -5.48 -18.37
CA MET A 1 -9.23 -5.78 -18.94
C MET A 1 -9.40 -6.00 -20.44
N SER A 2 -8.53 -5.43 -21.27
CA SER A 2 -8.57 -5.64 -22.73
C SER A 2 -8.40 -7.12 -23.04
N ASN A 3 -9.26 -7.67 -23.91
CA ASN A 3 -9.23 -9.08 -24.31
C ASN A 3 -8.16 -9.36 -25.38
N ILE A 4 -7.03 -8.64 -25.31
CA ILE A 4 -5.94 -8.75 -26.28
C ILE A 4 -5.06 -9.91 -25.84
N ASP A 5 -4.90 -10.89 -26.73
CA ASP A 5 -3.93 -11.95 -26.56
C ASP A 5 -2.51 -11.42 -26.81
N LYS A 6 -1.86 -10.95 -25.73
CA LYS A 6 -0.48 -10.41 -25.76
C LYS A 6 0.54 -11.45 -26.23
N ARG A 7 0.29 -12.74 -25.98
CA ARG A 7 1.19 -13.82 -26.41
C ARG A 7 1.10 -14.03 -27.91
N ALA A 8 -0.11 -14.15 -28.45
CA ALA A 8 -0.31 -14.25 -29.89
C ALA A 8 0.25 -13.02 -30.62
N LEU A 9 0.11 -11.83 -30.04
CA LEU A 9 0.67 -10.60 -30.59
C LEU A 9 2.20 -10.60 -30.58
N ARG A 10 2.84 -11.07 -29.50
CA ARG A 10 4.30 -11.24 -29.43
C ARG A 10 4.79 -12.23 -30.49
N GLU A 11 4.17 -13.40 -30.58
CA GLU A 11 4.55 -14.41 -31.58
C GLU A 11 4.42 -13.88 -33.02
N ALA A 12 3.38 -13.08 -33.29
CA ALA A 12 3.22 -12.43 -34.59
C ALA A 12 4.31 -11.39 -34.87
N ALA A 13 4.66 -10.56 -33.88
CA ALA A 13 5.72 -9.57 -34.00
C ALA A 13 7.10 -10.24 -34.18
N GLU A 14 7.44 -11.25 -33.39
CA GLU A 14 8.68 -12.01 -33.53
C GLU A 14 8.82 -12.62 -34.94
N ARG A 15 7.76 -13.26 -35.45
CA ARG A 15 7.76 -13.82 -36.82
C ARG A 15 7.92 -12.73 -37.88
N ALA A 16 7.28 -11.59 -37.71
CA ALA A 16 7.37 -10.47 -38.65
C ALA A 16 8.75 -9.80 -38.66
N GLY A 17 9.45 -9.79 -37.52
CA GLY A 17 10.79 -9.20 -37.35
C GLY A 17 11.97 -10.13 -37.64
N GLN A 18 11.74 -11.39 -38.05
CA GLN A 18 12.81 -12.36 -38.31
C GLN A 18 13.71 -12.02 -39.50
N ASN A 19 13.20 -11.26 -40.46
CA ASN A 19 13.98 -10.78 -41.60
C ASN A 19 14.18 -9.27 -41.46
N ASP A 20 15.14 -8.71 -42.22
CA ASP A 20 15.41 -7.27 -42.26
C ASP A 20 14.15 -6.50 -42.66
N TRP A 21 13.42 -6.03 -41.66
CA TRP A 21 12.22 -5.23 -41.80
C TRP A 21 12.66 -3.78 -41.96
N GLU A 22 12.27 -3.15 -43.07
CA GLU A 22 12.66 -1.77 -43.35
C GLU A 22 11.51 -1.00 -43.98
N TYR A 23 11.29 0.22 -43.49
CA TYR A 23 10.44 1.19 -44.16
C TYR A 23 11.27 2.08 -45.08
N VAL A 24 10.97 2.04 -46.38
CA VAL A 24 11.68 2.82 -47.39
C VAL A 24 10.74 3.88 -47.96
N TYR A 25 11.24 5.11 -48.03
CA TYR A 25 10.54 6.24 -48.64
C TYR A 25 11.41 6.85 -49.74
N THR A 26 10.87 6.91 -50.96
CA THR A 26 11.54 7.52 -52.11
C THR A 26 10.74 8.71 -52.62
N SER A 27 11.42 9.85 -52.73
CA SER A 27 10.91 11.08 -53.33
C SER A 27 11.76 11.45 -54.55
N ASP A 28 11.73 10.62 -55.59
CA ASP A 28 12.37 10.94 -56.87
C ASP A 28 11.40 11.64 -57.83
N LEU A 29 11.93 12.38 -58.79
CA LEU A 29 11.14 13.11 -59.79
C LEU A 29 10.36 12.16 -60.72
N SER A 30 10.80 10.91 -60.86
CA SER A 30 10.14 9.85 -61.64
C SER A 30 8.97 9.16 -60.93
N ALA A 31 8.91 9.17 -59.59
CA ALA A 31 7.84 8.57 -58.80
C ALA A 31 7.65 9.29 -57.45
N PRO A 32 7.14 10.54 -57.44
CA PRO A 32 6.99 11.32 -56.23
C PRO A 32 6.03 10.64 -55.23
N GLY A 33 6.54 10.34 -54.02
CA GLY A 33 5.76 9.86 -52.89
C GLY A 33 5.57 8.34 -52.82
N ARG A 34 6.54 7.54 -53.30
CA ARG A 34 6.51 6.09 -53.16
C ARG A 34 7.08 5.69 -51.79
N GLY A 35 6.23 5.10 -50.94
CA GLY A 35 6.65 4.38 -49.74
C GLY A 35 6.39 2.89 -49.90
N TYR A 36 7.22 2.06 -49.28
CA TYR A 36 7.01 0.61 -49.17
C TYR A 36 7.70 0.06 -47.92
N ILE A 37 7.30 -1.14 -47.52
CA ILE A 37 7.96 -1.90 -46.44
C ILE A 37 8.60 -3.12 -47.08
N THR A 38 9.87 -3.36 -46.78
CA THR A 38 10.59 -4.56 -47.18
C THR A 38 10.76 -5.52 -46.01
N VAL A 39 10.86 -6.81 -46.32
CA VAL A 39 11.15 -7.89 -45.37
C VAL A 39 12.17 -8.81 -46.04
N GLY A 40 13.41 -8.83 -45.52
CA GLY A 40 14.50 -9.62 -46.12
C GLY A 40 14.90 -9.13 -47.51
N GLY A 41 14.85 -7.81 -47.73
CA GLY A 41 15.19 -7.17 -49.01
C GLY A 41 14.13 -7.28 -50.11
N ALA A 42 13.00 -7.94 -49.86
CA ALA A 42 11.88 -8.01 -50.80
C ALA A 42 10.74 -7.08 -50.37
N GLU A 43 10.11 -6.39 -51.34
CA GLU A 43 8.93 -5.55 -51.07
C GLU A 43 7.76 -6.41 -50.52
N ALA A 44 7.42 -6.22 -49.25
CA ALA A 44 6.36 -6.94 -48.56
C ALA A 44 5.03 -6.20 -48.59
N ILE A 45 5.08 -4.87 -48.50
CA ILE A 45 3.91 -3.99 -48.62
C ILE A 45 4.28 -2.86 -49.58
N TYR A 46 3.53 -2.78 -50.67
CA TYR A 46 3.77 -1.80 -51.72
C TYR A 46 2.50 -1.00 -52.01
N CYS A 47 2.61 0.33 -52.01
CA CYS A 47 1.51 1.21 -52.40
C CYS A 47 1.53 1.50 -53.91
N LEU A 48 0.80 0.69 -54.70
CA LEU A 48 0.42 1.05 -56.08
C LEU A 48 -0.76 2.04 -56.00
N ASN A 49 -0.66 3.19 -56.67
CA ASN A 49 -1.80 4.09 -56.99
C ASN A 49 -3.08 3.27 -57.34
N LYS A 50 -4.33 3.57 -56.97
CA LYS A 50 -5.06 4.77 -56.52
C LYS A 50 -6.27 4.26 -55.71
N ALA A 51 -6.10 3.88 -54.45
CA ALA A 51 -7.23 3.46 -53.60
C ALA A 51 -7.95 4.70 -53.05
N ALA A 52 -9.29 4.75 -53.16
CA ALA A 52 -10.34 5.62 -52.59
C ALA A 52 -10.04 6.99 -51.89
N GLY A 53 -8.83 7.26 -51.36
CA GLY A 53 -8.40 8.50 -50.68
C GLY A 53 -7.06 9.12 -51.14
N GLY A 54 -6.41 8.61 -52.20
CA GLY A 54 -5.23 9.24 -52.83
C GLY A 54 -3.85 8.90 -52.23
N VAL A 55 -2.78 9.41 -52.85
CA VAL A 55 -1.36 9.10 -52.52
C VAL A 55 -1.04 9.38 -51.04
N LYS A 56 -1.53 10.50 -50.52
CA LYS A 56 -1.27 10.95 -49.14
C LYS A 56 -1.86 10.03 -48.07
N GLN A 57 -3.03 9.44 -48.30
CA GLN A 57 -3.60 8.48 -47.34
C GLN A 57 -2.82 7.16 -47.32
N SER A 58 -2.35 6.72 -48.48
CA SER A 58 -1.53 5.50 -48.58
C SER A 58 -0.17 5.67 -47.87
N GLU A 59 0.45 6.84 -48.03
CA GLU A 59 1.67 7.23 -47.30
C GLU A 59 1.46 7.22 -45.78
N ASN A 60 0.34 7.79 -45.30
CA ASN A 60 0.03 7.80 -43.86
C ASN A 60 -0.14 6.38 -43.29
N VAL A 61 -0.78 5.47 -44.03
CA VAL A 61 -0.95 4.07 -43.60
C VAL A 61 0.40 3.37 -43.49
N LEU A 62 1.29 3.55 -44.47
CA LEU A 62 2.64 2.97 -44.39
C LEU A 62 3.44 3.51 -43.21
N ARG A 63 3.38 4.82 -42.96
CA ARG A 63 4.05 5.43 -41.80
C ARG A 63 3.48 4.92 -40.48
N TYR A 64 2.18 4.68 -40.41
CA TYR A 64 1.54 4.07 -39.24
C TYR A 64 2.03 2.63 -39.02
N ILE A 65 2.01 1.79 -40.06
CA ILE A 65 2.51 0.41 -39.99
C ILE A 65 4.00 0.42 -39.61
N ALA A 66 4.77 1.36 -40.14
CA ALA A 66 6.18 1.50 -39.83
C ALA A 66 6.44 1.94 -38.38
N ALA A 67 5.62 2.83 -37.84
CA ALA A 67 5.67 3.18 -36.43
C ALA A 67 5.30 1.96 -35.55
N ALA A 68 4.35 1.14 -35.99
CA ALA A 68 3.98 -0.13 -35.37
C ALA A 68 4.84 -1.30 -35.89
N SER A 69 6.15 -1.06 -36.10
CA SER A 69 7.09 -2.10 -36.53
C SER A 69 7.13 -3.26 -35.52
N PRO A 70 7.59 -4.46 -35.96
CA PRO A 70 7.78 -5.60 -35.07
C PRO A 70 8.57 -5.25 -33.81
N GLU A 71 9.67 -4.51 -33.96
CA GLU A 71 10.52 -4.06 -32.86
C GLU A 71 9.76 -3.15 -31.88
N THR A 72 9.06 -2.12 -32.38
CA THR A 72 8.27 -1.22 -31.53
C THR A 72 7.18 -1.98 -30.77
N MET A 73 6.50 -2.92 -31.43
CA MET A 73 5.45 -3.72 -30.80
C MET A 73 6.00 -4.63 -29.69
N LEU A 74 7.17 -5.24 -29.90
CA LEU A 74 7.85 -6.03 -28.87
C LEU A 74 8.27 -5.17 -27.67
N ALA A 75 8.87 -4.00 -27.92
CA ALA A 75 9.26 -3.06 -26.87
C ALA A 75 8.05 -2.61 -26.03
N LEU A 76 6.92 -2.28 -26.68
CA LEU A 76 5.68 -1.92 -25.98
C LEU A 76 5.12 -3.09 -25.16
N LEU A 77 5.18 -4.32 -25.66
CA LEU A 77 4.76 -5.50 -24.91
C LEU A 77 5.64 -5.72 -23.67
N ASP A 78 6.96 -5.54 -23.80
CA ASP A 78 7.89 -5.65 -22.68
C ASP A 78 7.65 -4.58 -21.62
N GLU A 79 7.39 -3.34 -22.04
CA GLU A 79 6.99 -2.25 -21.14
C GLU A 79 5.68 -2.56 -20.40
N LEU A 80 4.68 -3.09 -21.12
CA LEU A 80 3.40 -3.45 -20.53
C LEU A 80 3.55 -4.58 -19.50
N GLU A 81 4.34 -5.61 -19.81
CA GLU A 81 4.60 -6.69 -18.85
C GLU A 81 5.42 -6.21 -17.65
N ALA A 82 6.34 -5.26 -17.85
CA ALA A 82 7.05 -4.64 -16.73
C ALA A 82 6.10 -3.85 -15.82
N LYS A 83 5.14 -3.12 -16.39
CA LYS A 83 4.09 -2.42 -15.64
C LYS A 83 3.16 -3.40 -14.92
N ASP A 84 2.73 -4.49 -15.57
CA ASP A 84 1.91 -5.53 -14.94
C ASP A 84 2.65 -6.15 -13.74
N ARG A 85 3.96 -6.42 -13.86
CA ARG A 85 4.80 -6.88 -12.74
C ARG A 85 4.90 -5.85 -11.61
N GLN A 86 5.00 -4.57 -11.94
CA GLN A 86 5.04 -3.49 -10.93
C GLN A 86 3.72 -3.37 -10.19
N ILE A 87 2.58 -3.43 -10.90
CA ILE A 87 1.24 -3.40 -10.30
C ILE A 87 1.09 -4.55 -9.31
N LEU A 88 1.39 -5.78 -9.73
CA LEU A 88 1.30 -6.95 -8.87
C LEU A 88 2.23 -6.87 -7.64
N LYS A 89 3.40 -6.24 -7.79
CA LYS A 89 4.30 -5.98 -6.65
C LYS A 89 3.69 -4.97 -5.68
N MET A 90 3.13 -3.87 -6.18
CA MET A 90 2.51 -2.84 -5.35
C MET A 90 1.28 -3.38 -4.61
N GLU A 91 0.46 -4.19 -5.28
CA GLU A 91 -0.70 -4.86 -4.66
C GLU A 91 -0.27 -5.76 -3.50
N LYS A 92 0.79 -6.57 -3.69
CA LYS A 92 1.34 -7.42 -2.61
C LYS A 92 1.88 -6.62 -1.43
N LEU A 93 2.53 -5.48 -1.69
CA LEU A 93 3.02 -4.61 -0.63
C LEU A 93 1.88 -3.96 0.15
N ALA A 94 0.84 -3.48 -0.56
CA ALA A 94 -0.34 -2.90 0.06
C ALA A 94 -1.10 -3.93 0.91
N GLU A 95 -1.23 -5.18 0.44
CA GLU A 95 -1.83 -6.27 1.20
C GLU A 95 -1.02 -6.58 2.47
N ALA A 96 0.30 -6.68 2.36
CA ALA A 96 1.17 -6.92 3.51
C ALA A 96 1.10 -5.79 4.55
N GLU A 97 1.03 -4.53 4.09
CA GLU A 97 0.88 -3.36 4.95
C GLU A 97 -0.47 -3.37 5.67
N SER A 98 -1.57 -3.64 4.97
CA SER A 98 -2.91 -3.77 5.56
C SER A 98 -2.93 -4.83 6.67
N VAL A 99 -2.37 -6.01 6.40
CA VAL A 99 -2.30 -7.10 7.39
C VAL A 99 -1.44 -6.69 8.59
N GLY A 100 -0.37 -5.91 8.38
CA GLY A 100 0.45 -5.36 9.45
C GLY A 100 -0.32 -4.37 10.32
N ALA A 101 -1.09 -3.47 9.71
CA ALA A 101 -1.92 -2.49 10.40
C ALA A 101 -3.01 -3.16 11.25
N ASP A 102 -3.69 -4.18 10.72
CA ASP A 102 -4.71 -4.94 11.46
C ASP A 102 -4.11 -5.65 12.69
N LYS A 103 -2.91 -6.23 12.54
CA LYS A 103 -2.19 -6.83 13.67
C LYS A 103 -1.80 -5.78 14.72
N ALA A 104 -1.29 -4.63 14.31
CA ALA A 104 -0.94 -3.55 15.23
C ALA A 104 -2.17 -3.04 15.99
N ALA A 105 -3.32 -2.88 15.31
CA ALA A 105 -4.57 -2.46 15.92
C ALA A 105 -5.07 -3.47 16.95
N THR A 106 -5.05 -4.76 16.63
CA THR A 106 -5.45 -5.83 17.57
C THR A 106 -4.56 -5.88 18.81
N PHE A 107 -3.24 -5.80 18.64
CA PHE A 107 -2.31 -5.68 19.77
C PHE A 107 -2.57 -4.43 20.62
N GLY A 108 -2.86 -3.28 19.99
CA GLY A 108 -3.20 -2.05 20.70
C GLY A 108 -4.43 -2.20 21.59
N VAL A 109 -5.48 -2.84 21.08
CA VAL A 109 -6.70 -3.14 21.85
C VAL A 109 -6.42 -4.07 23.03
N GLU A 110 -5.60 -5.12 22.84
CA GLU A 110 -5.21 -6.02 23.93
C GLU A 110 -4.41 -5.31 25.01
N TRP A 111 -3.46 -4.45 24.61
CA TRP A 111 -2.67 -3.66 25.54
C TRP A 111 -3.53 -2.68 26.34
N MET A 112 -4.47 -1.99 25.70
CA MET A 112 -5.42 -1.11 26.40
C MET A 112 -6.26 -1.88 27.43
N LYS A 113 -6.74 -3.09 27.09
CA LYS A 113 -7.46 -3.95 28.05
C LYS A 113 -6.59 -4.33 29.24
N ARG A 114 -5.33 -4.72 29.01
CA ARG A 114 -4.38 -5.06 30.08
C ARG A 114 -4.05 -3.87 30.94
N TYR A 115 -3.86 -2.70 30.33
CA TYR A 115 -3.60 -1.45 31.02
C TYR A 115 -4.75 -1.09 31.97
N HIS A 116 -6.00 -1.07 31.48
CA HIS A 116 -7.15 -0.81 32.34
C HIS A 116 -7.36 -1.86 33.43
N ALA A 117 -7.05 -3.13 33.15
CA ALA A 117 -7.09 -4.18 34.18
C ALA A 117 -6.02 -3.94 35.27
N ALA A 118 -4.82 -3.52 34.87
CA ALA A 118 -3.75 -3.16 35.80
C ALA A 118 -4.11 -1.92 36.62
N GLU A 119 -4.67 -0.86 36.01
CA GLU A 119 -5.16 0.33 36.72
C GLU A 119 -6.20 -0.02 37.78
N LYS A 120 -7.20 -0.84 37.42
CA LYS A 120 -8.21 -1.32 38.38
C LYS A 120 -7.57 -2.11 39.52
N ARG A 121 -6.56 -2.93 39.21
CA ARG A 121 -5.86 -3.72 40.22
C ARG A 121 -5.03 -2.84 41.15
N ILE A 122 -4.37 -1.81 40.62
CA ILE A 122 -3.62 -0.83 41.42
C ILE A 122 -4.58 -0.10 42.36
N ALA A 123 -5.67 0.46 41.85
CA ALA A 123 -6.68 1.13 42.68
C ALA A 123 -7.29 0.20 43.75
N GLU A 124 -7.43 -1.10 43.44
CA GLU A 124 -7.87 -2.08 44.44
C GLU A 124 -6.83 -2.33 45.54
N LEU A 125 -5.55 -2.43 45.16
CA LEU A 125 -4.44 -2.62 46.10
C LEU A 125 -4.24 -1.39 46.97
N GLU A 126 -4.27 -0.18 46.40
CA GLU A 126 -4.16 1.08 47.14
C GLU A 126 -5.25 1.20 48.21
N ARG A 127 -6.51 0.84 47.88
CA ARG A 127 -7.61 0.83 48.85
C ARG A 127 -7.36 -0.18 49.98
N LYS A 128 -6.83 -1.37 49.66
CA LYS A 128 -6.53 -2.41 50.66
C LYS A 128 -5.38 -2.00 51.57
N GLU A 129 -4.36 -1.37 51.01
CA GLU A 129 -3.22 -0.81 51.74
C GLU A 129 -3.70 0.29 52.69
N GLN A 130 -4.48 1.25 52.21
CA GLN A 130 -5.08 2.30 53.05
C GLN A 130 -5.91 1.71 54.20
N HIS A 131 -6.74 0.71 53.94
CA HIS A 131 -7.51 0.02 54.98
C HIS A 131 -6.60 -0.71 55.98
N SER A 132 -5.56 -1.40 55.49
CA SER A 132 -4.61 -2.12 56.35
C SER A 132 -3.82 -1.16 57.24
N GLU A 133 -3.37 -0.03 56.70
CA GLU A 133 -2.67 1.01 57.45
C GLU A 133 -3.59 1.62 58.51
N ARG A 134 -4.83 1.94 58.14
CA ARG A 134 -5.85 2.45 59.07
C ARG A 134 -6.07 1.48 60.23
N GLN A 135 -6.23 0.19 59.93
CA GLN A 135 -6.44 -0.83 60.95
C GLN A 135 -5.20 -1.00 61.85
N SER A 136 -3.99 -0.98 61.29
CA SER A 136 -2.77 -1.08 62.08
C SER A 136 -2.61 0.07 63.08
N VAL A 137 -3.05 1.28 62.74
CA VAL A 137 -3.04 2.43 63.66
C VAL A 137 -4.03 2.21 64.80
N ILE A 138 -5.24 1.76 64.49
CA ILE A 138 -6.27 1.45 65.49
C ILE A 138 -5.78 0.36 66.46
N ASP A 139 -5.21 -0.72 65.93
CA ASP A 139 -4.71 -1.83 66.75
C ASP A 139 -3.56 -1.38 67.67
N ALA A 140 -2.71 -0.48 67.20
CA ALA A 140 -1.62 0.09 68.00
C ALA A 140 -2.14 0.97 69.16
N LEU A 141 -3.11 1.86 68.90
CA LEU A 141 -3.69 2.75 69.92
C LEU A 141 -4.52 1.96 70.96
N ALA A 142 -5.28 0.96 70.50
CA ALA A 142 -6.00 0.06 71.39
C ALA A 142 -5.02 -0.76 72.25
N GLY A 143 -3.90 -1.20 71.67
CA GLY A 143 -2.84 -1.92 72.37
C GLY A 143 -2.09 -1.08 73.42
N SER A 144 -2.03 0.25 73.26
CA SER A 144 -1.47 1.16 74.27
C SER A 144 -2.46 1.52 75.40
N GLY A 145 -3.71 1.04 75.32
CA GLY A 145 -4.73 1.25 76.34
C GLY A 145 -5.46 2.59 76.24
N GLU A 146 -5.49 3.22 75.05
CA GLU A 146 -6.28 4.44 74.84
C GLU A 146 -7.78 4.15 74.89
N GLU A 147 -8.57 5.11 75.37
CA GLU A 147 -10.02 4.98 75.43
C GLU A 147 -10.61 5.08 74.02
N TRP A 148 -11.70 4.35 73.75
CA TRP A 148 -12.26 4.24 72.40
C TRP A 148 -12.68 5.58 71.80
N SER A 149 -13.13 6.53 72.63
CA SER A 149 -13.48 7.90 72.22
C SER A 149 -12.29 8.67 71.67
N ASP A 150 -11.10 8.52 72.28
CA ASP A 150 -9.89 9.24 71.88
C ASP A 150 -9.34 8.67 70.56
N ILE A 151 -9.42 7.34 70.40
CA ILE A 151 -9.09 6.65 69.15
C ILE A 151 -10.01 7.12 68.02
N GLU A 152 -11.32 7.21 68.26
CA GLU A 152 -12.28 7.67 67.25
C GLU A 152 -12.00 9.12 66.81
N GLU A 153 -11.73 10.03 67.75
CA GLU A 153 -11.40 11.43 67.43
C GLU A 153 -10.08 11.54 66.65
N TYR A 154 -9.06 10.76 67.03
CA TYR A 154 -7.79 10.70 66.31
C TYR A 154 -7.97 10.19 64.88
N MET A 155 -8.71 9.09 64.70
CA MET A 155 -8.94 8.51 63.37
C MET A 155 -9.75 9.43 62.46
N GLN A 156 -10.69 10.24 62.99
CA GLN A 156 -11.38 11.26 62.19
C GLN A 156 -10.42 12.32 61.63
N LYS A 157 -9.45 12.78 62.44
CA LYS A 157 -8.42 13.73 61.97
C LYS A 157 -7.49 13.06 60.94
N TRP A 158 -7.07 11.83 61.21
CA TRP A 158 -6.22 11.05 60.32
C TRP A 158 -6.86 10.80 58.94
N ASP A 159 -8.14 10.41 58.92
CA ASP A 159 -8.91 10.20 57.70
C ASP A 159 -9.07 11.53 56.91
N ALA A 160 -9.31 12.65 57.60
CA ALA A 160 -9.47 13.97 56.99
C ALA A 160 -8.18 14.51 56.35
N GLU A 161 -7.03 14.30 56.99
CA GLU A 161 -5.71 14.69 56.46
C GLU A 161 -5.35 13.89 55.20
N ARG A 162 -5.62 12.58 55.19
CA ARG A 162 -5.33 11.72 54.04
C ARG A 162 -6.28 11.94 52.86
N ALA A 163 -7.55 12.20 53.11
CA ALA A 163 -8.49 12.62 52.07
C ALA A 163 -8.05 13.93 51.40
N SER A 164 -7.54 14.88 52.19
CA SER A 164 -7.01 16.16 51.67
C SER A 164 -5.70 16.00 50.88
N ALA A 165 -4.90 14.97 51.16
CA ALA A 165 -3.67 14.68 50.44
C ALA A 165 -3.94 14.01 49.07
N ALA A 166 -4.95 13.15 48.98
CA ALA A 166 -5.30 12.44 47.75
C ALA A 166 -5.87 13.36 46.65
N GLY A 167 -6.56 14.45 47.02
CA GLY A 167 -7.20 15.38 46.06
C GLY A 167 -6.28 16.42 45.41
N LYS A 168 -4.96 16.41 45.66
CA LYS A 168 -4.01 17.41 45.13
C LYS A 168 -3.17 16.89 43.94
N GLY A 169 -3.45 15.70 43.45
CA GLY A 169 -2.63 15.00 42.44
C GLY A 169 -3.18 14.93 41.02
N GLU A 170 -4.31 15.59 40.71
CA GLU A 170 -4.84 15.71 39.33
C GLU A 170 -4.40 17.02 38.64
#